data_AF-A0A077Z1L6-F1
#
_entry.id   AF-A0A077Z1L6-F1
#
_cell.length_a   1.000
_cell.length_b   1.000
_cell.length_c   1.000
_cell.angle_alpha   90.00
_cell.angle_beta   90.00
_cell.angle_gamma   90.00
#
_symmetry.space_group_name_H-M   'P 1'
#
loop_
_entity.id
_entity.type
_entity.pdbx_description
1 polymer ?
#
loop_
_entity_poly.entity_id
_entity_poly.type
_entity_poly.pdbx_seq_one_letter_code
_entity_poly.pdbx_strand_id
1 'polypeptide(L)'
;MSRSRSSSSQSESSKLKPGSSIAGSHDLAISFCGCGFLGLYHCGAARCMTVHGSSVLARCKRFAGASAGALVAALLLTSSETIDIAANLVLALAEEVRSLKYGLLNREFSLSHRVYDEMSRLLPEEAHKVVTNKLFISMTDRDTLKGRLESHFETREKLLKCLVASSYIPFFSGIHENPPEIEGCRYIDGGICLNLPVFRDLRTITISPFHSSDADVSPVDDRLFFDWRFTVGKQKLQFSYNNFIRGKQALIPPSDEILREYLERGFIDMMIFLKKNDVFERLEGSEV
;
A
#
# COMPACT_ATOMS: atom_id res chain seq x y z
N MET A 1 -35.83 18.42 -33.31
CA MET A 1 -34.53 19.01 -32.95
C MET A 1 -33.86 18.12 -31.91
N SER A 2 -32.60 17.79 -32.17
CA SER A 2 -31.82 16.66 -31.65
C SER A 2 -31.51 16.69 -30.14
N ARG A 3 -31.79 15.57 -29.45
CA ARG A 3 -31.06 15.16 -28.24
C ARG A 3 -30.95 13.62 -28.19
N SER A 4 -29.85 13.07 -28.68
CA SER A 4 -29.39 11.73 -28.31
C SER A 4 -27.86 11.73 -28.25
N ARG A 5 -27.30 11.60 -27.04
CA ARG A 5 -25.94 11.14 -26.68
C ARG A 5 -25.64 11.52 -25.23
N SER A 6 -26.02 10.67 -24.27
CA SER A 6 -25.50 10.74 -22.90
C SER A 6 -25.54 9.42 -22.12
N SER A 7 -25.79 8.27 -22.75
CA SER A 7 -26.00 7.00 -22.02
C SER A 7 -24.79 6.04 -21.97
N SER A 8 -23.72 6.26 -22.75
CA SER A 8 -22.59 5.30 -22.83
C SER A 8 -21.49 5.53 -21.79
N SER A 9 -21.28 6.76 -21.29
CA SER A 9 -20.16 7.05 -20.37
C SER A 9 -20.40 6.58 -18.93
N GLN A 10 -21.66 6.45 -18.50
CA GLN A 10 -21.98 6.02 -17.13
C GLN A 10 -21.69 4.54 -16.90
N SER A 11 -21.87 3.67 -17.92
CA SER A 11 -21.67 2.22 -17.79
C SER A 11 -20.22 1.78 -17.76
N GLU A 12 -19.29 2.54 -18.36
CA GLU A 12 -17.85 2.26 -18.25
C GLU A 12 -17.32 2.71 -16.90
N SER A 13 -17.79 3.85 -16.38
CA SER A 13 -17.35 4.36 -15.08
C SER A 13 -17.67 3.43 -13.90
N SER A 14 -18.74 2.63 -13.99
CA SER A 14 -19.11 1.67 -12.94
C SER A 14 -18.21 0.44 -12.92
N LYS A 15 -17.63 0.05 -14.07
CA LYS A 15 -16.71 -1.09 -14.19
C LYS A 15 -15.33 -0.83 -13.58
N LEU A 16 -14.99 0.43 -13.30
CA LEU A 16 -13.65 0.81 -12.82
C LEU A 16 -13.60 1.11 -11.30
N LYS A 17 -14.73 1.01 -10.59
CA LYS A 17 -14.81 1.29 -9.16
C LYS A 17 -14.36 0.09 -8.31
N PRO A 18 -13.85 0.33 -7.08
CA PRO A 18 -13.78 -0.70 -6.06
C PRO A 18 -15.09 -1.50 -5.96
N GLY A 19 -14.98 -2.81 -5.81
CA GLY A 19 -16.08 -3.77 -5.83
C GLY A 19 -16.49 -4.27 -7.21
N SER A 20 -16.05 -3.69 -8.34
CA SER A 20 -16.30 -4.28 -9.65
C SER A 20 -15.42 -5.52 -9.88
N SER A 21 -15.91 -6.45 -10.70
CA SER A 21 -15.21 -7.70 -11.00
C SER A 21 -13.86 -7.47 -11.68
N ILE A 22 -12.87 -8.27 -11.30
CA ILE A 22 -11.56 -8.32 -11.94
C ILE A 22 -11.41 -9.50 -12.93
N ALA A 23 -12.46 -10.29 -13.12
CA ALA A 23 -12.45 -11.42 -14.05
C ALA A 23 -12.27 -10.98 -15.52
N GLY A 24 -11.78 -11.90 -16.36
CA GLY A 24 -11.54 -11.66 -17.79
C GLY A 24 -10.08 -11.31 -18.13
N SER A 25 -9.86 -10.59 -19.23
CA SER A 25 -8.52 -10.34 -19.79
C SER A 25 -8.13 -8.85 -19.84
N HIS A 26 -8.92 -7.96 -19.24
CA HIS A 26 -8.66 -6.52 -19.25
C HIS A 26 -7.47 -6.15 -18.36
N ASP A 27 -6.78 -5.05 -18.70
CA ASP A 27 -5.68 -4.52 -17.89
C ASP A 27 -6.17 -4.06 -16.52
N LEU A 28 -5.32 -4.28 -15.52
CA LEU A 28 -5.61 -3.97 -14.11
C LEU A 28 -4.57 -3.00 -13.54
N ALA A 29 -4.89 -2.48 -12.37
CA ALA A 29 -3.91 -1.87 -11.47
C ALA A 29 -4.06 -2.48 -10.07
N ILE A 30 -3.04 -2.34 -9.23
CA ILE A 30 -3.08 -2.73 -7.82
C ILE A 30 -2.56 -1.59 -6.96
N SER A 31 -3.17 -1.38 -5.80
CA SER A 31 -2.88 -0.25 -4.92
C SER A 31 -2.96 -0.60 -3.45
N PHE A 32 -1.94 -0.21 -2.69
CA PHE A 32 -1.81 -0.49 -1.27
C PHE A 32 -1.80 0.81 -0.46
N CYS A 33 -2.66 0.92 0.55
CA CYS A 33 -2.71 2.17 1.31
C CYS A 33 -1.51 2.37 2.26
N GLY A 34 -1.27 3.60 2.70
CA GLY A 34 -0.34 3.86 3.81
C GLY A 34 -0.87 3.35 5.14
N CYS A 35 0.00 2.69 5.92
CA CYS A 35 -0.38 2.01 7.17
C CYS A 35 0.78 1.67 8.14
N GLY A 36 1.99 2.23 7.93
CA GLY A 36 3.14 2.01 8.83
C GLY A 36 3.42 0.53 9.14
N PHE A 37 3.50 0.16 10.41
CA PHE A 37 3.78 -1.23 10.84
C PHE A 37 2.72 -2.25 10.40
N LEU A 38 1.51 -1.81 10.06
CA LEU A 38 0.51 -2.71 9.46
C LEU A 38 0.82 -3.07 8.00
N GLY A 39 1.96 -2.63 7.46
CA GLY A 39 2.49 -3.08 6.18
C GLY A 39 2.68 -4.59 6.08
N LEU A 40 2.72 -5.31 7.21
CA LEU A 40 2.66 -6.77 7.23
C LEU A 40 1.39 -7.33 6.60
N TYR A 41 0.24 -6.65 6.75
CA TYR A 41 -0.99 -7.02 6.04
C TYR A 41 -0.78 -6.97 4.52
N HIS A 42 -0.09 -5.94 4.04
CA HIS A 42 0.24 -5.82 2.61
C HIS A 42 1.21 -6.90 2.16
N CYS A 43 2.20 -7.27 2.98
CA CYS A 43 3.09 -8.40 2.69
C CYS A 43 2.31 -9.71 2.53
N GLY A 44 1.31 -9.96 3.40
CA GLY A 44 0.43 -11.12 3.32
C GLY A 44 -0.39 -11.14 2.04
N ALA A 45 -1.01 -10.00 1.71
CA ALA A 45 -1.78 -9.84 0.48
C ALA A 45 -0.90 -10.00 -0.77
N ALA A 46 0.29 -9.42 -0.78
CA ALA A 46 1.27 -9.55 -1.87
C ALA A 46 1.72 -11.01 -2.04
N ARG A 47 2.04 -11.70 -0.94
CA ARG A 47 2.38 -13.13 -0.97
C ARG A 47 1.24 -13.97 -1.56
N CYS A 48 0.00 -13.70 -1.17
CA CYS A 48 -1.16 -14.39 -1.73
C CYS A 48 -1.28 -14.15 -3.25
N MET A 49 -1.09 -12.91 -3.72
CA MET A 49 -1.10 -12.60 -5.15
C MET A 49 -0.01 -13.33 -5.92
N THR A 50 1.21 -13.42 -5.39
CA THR A 50 2.31 -14.15 -6.03
C THR A 50 2.01 -15.64 -6.16
N VAL A 51 1.34 -16.24 -5.18
CA VAL A 51 1.09 -17.69 -5.12
C VAL A 51 -0.20 -18.10 -5.85
N HIS A 52 -1.27 -17.30 -5.72
CA HIS A 52 -2.63 -17.69 -6.13
C HIS A 52 -3.29 -16.71 -7.11
N GLY A 53 -2.61 -15.64 -7.49
CA GLY A 53 -3.13 -14.58 -8.37
C GLY A 53 -2.13 -14.17 -9.44
N SER A 54 -1.28 -15.09 -9.90
CA SER A 54 -0.17 -14.77 -10.81
C SER A 54 -0.67 -14.25 -12.17
N SER A 55 -1.77 -14.79 -12.70
CA SER A 55 -2.42 -14.26 -13.92
C SER A 55 -3.02 -12.88 -13.71
N VAL A 56 -3.52 -12.58 -12.50
CA VAL A 56 -4.02 -11.24 -12.15
C VAL A 56 -2.86 -10.25 -12.09
N LEU A 57 -1.74 -10.62 -11.45
CA LEU A 57 -0.52 -9.80 -11.43
C LEU A 57 0.02 -9.54 -12.84
N ALA A 58 0.01 -10.53 -13.73
CA ALA A 58 0.46 -10.36 -15.12
C ALA A 58 -0.37 -9.33 -15.92
N ARG A 59 -1.64 -9.11 -15.51
CA ARG A 59 -2.53 -8.10 -16.08
C ARG A 59 -2.36 -6.72 -15.43
N CYS A 60 -1.72 -6.61 -14.27
CA CYS A 60 -1.48 -5.34 -13.61
C CYS A 60 -0.45 -4.50 -14.38
N LYS A 61 -0.90 -3.42 -15.02
CA LYS A 61 -0.03 -2.46 -15.71
C LYS A 61 0.49 -1.37 -14.78
N ARG A 62 -0.19 -1.15 -13.66
CA ARG A 62 0.18 -0.12 -12.67
C ARG A 62 0.10 -0.67 -11.25
N PHE A 63 1.11 -0.32 -10.46
CA PHE A 63 1.26 -0.60 -9.05
C PHE A 63 1.31 0.74 -8.33
N ALA A 64 0.59 0.90 -7.24
CA ALA A 64 0.54 2.17 -6.52
C ALA A 64 0.55 1.98 -5.01
N GLY A 65 0.97 3.03 -4.30
CA GLY A 65 0.77 3.07 -2.87
C GLY A 65 1.25 4.35 -2.22
N ALA A 66 1.02 4.41 -0.91
CA ALA A 66 1.58 5.41 -0.01
C ALA A 66 2.32 4.70 1.13
N SER A 67 3.39 5.29 1.64
CA SER A 67 4.09 4.77 2.84
C SER A 67 4.49 3.31 2.68
N ALA A 68 4.28 2.48 3.70
CA ALA A 68 4.48 1.02 3.64
C ALA A 68 3.83 0.35 2.41
N GLY A 69 2.68 0.86 1.93
CA GLY A 69 2.05 0.36 0.72
C GLY A 69 2.86 0.62 -0.55
N ALA A 70 3.54 1.77 -0.65
CA ALA A 70 4.45 2.05 -1.77
C ALA A 70 5.68 1.13 -1.76
N LEU A 71 6.20 0.80 -0.57
CA LEU A 71 7.31 -0.13 -0.41
C LEU A 71 6.94 -1.53 -0.92
N VAL A 72 5.80 -2.07 -0.48
CA VAL A 72 5.30 -3.38 -0.92
C VAL A 72 4.97 -3.38 -2.41
N ALA A 73 4.37 -2.30 -2.93
CA ALA A 73 4.10 -2.16 -4.37
C ALA A 73 5.38 -2.21 -5.21
N ALA A 74 6.46 -1.58 -4.75
CA ALA A 74 7.76 -1.62 -5.41
C ALA A 74 8.33 -3.05 -5.42
N LEU A 75 8.38 -3.71 -4.26
CA LEU A 75 8.89 -5.09 -4.14
C LEU A 75 8.06 -6.09 -4.97
N LEU A 76 6.74 -5.99 -4.93
CA LEU A 76 5.86 -6.87 -5.71
C LEU A 76 6.10 -6.74 -7.23
N LEU A 77 6.46 -5.54 -7.70
CA LEU A 77 6.73 -5.28 -9.11
C LEU A 77 8.15 -5.68 -9.55
N THR A 78 9.15 -5.64 -8.66
CA THR A 78 10.57 -5.84 -9.05
C THR A 78 11.21 -7.11 -8.54
N SER A 79 10.77 -7.61 -7.38
CA SER A 79 11.48 -8.62 -6.59
C SER A 79 10.51 -9.33 -5.63
N SER A 80 9.42 -9.89 -6.17
CA SER A 80 8.33 -10.50 -5.40
C SER A 80 8.76 -11.63 -4.45
N GLU A 81 9.88 -12.29 -4.76
CA GLU A 81 10.55 -13.29 -3.93
C GLU A 81 11.09 -12.72 -2.61
N THR A 82 11.26 -11.40 -2.51
CA THR A 82 11.77 -10.72 -1.31
C THR A 82 10.67 -10.30 -0.33
N ILE A 83 9.39 -10.54 -0.64
CA ILE A 83 8.27 -10.14 0.21
C ILE A 83 8.33 -10.78 1.61
N ASP A 84 8.73 -12.06 1.71
CA ASP A 84 8.89 -12.72 3.01
C ASP A 84 10.07 -12.15 3.81
N ILE A 85 11.14 -11.71 3.11
CA ILE A 85 12.26 -11.01 3.74
C ILE A 85 11.79 -9.66 4.26
N ALA A 86 11.04 -8.89 3.47
CA ALA A 86 10.47 -7.62 3.86
C ALA A 86 9.55 -7.75 5.09
N ALA A 87 8.73 -8.79 5.16
CA ALA A 87 7.90 -9.07 6.33
C ALA A 87 8.74 -9.27 7.60
N ASN A 88 9.82 -10.05 7.52
CA ASN A 88 10.73 -10.26 8.66
C ASN A 88 11.45 -8.97 9.09
N LEU A 89 11.78 -8.08 8.14
CA LEU A 89 12.36 -6.78 8.47
C LEU A 89 11.38 -5.86 9.20
N VAL A 90 10.10 -5.87 8.83
CA VAL A 90 9.08 -5.10 9.55
C VAL A 90 8.94 -5.60 10.99
N LEU A 91 9.00 -6.92 11.21
CA LEU A 91 8.98 -7.50 12.56
C LEU A 91 10.21 -7.09 13.37
N ALA A 92 11.41 -7.19 12.79
CA ALA A 92 12.65 -6.78 13.45
C ALA A 92 12.65 -5.26 13.78
N LEU A 93 12.17 -4.43 12.85
CA LEU A 93 12.02 -2.99 13.06
C LEU A 93 11.02 -2.68 14.17
N ALA A 94 9.90 -3.43 14.23
CA ALA A 94 8.92 -3.30 15.29
C ALA A 94 9.53 -3.67 16.66
N GLU A 95 10.33 -4.72 16.72
CA GLU A 95 11.06 -5.12 17.93
C GLU A 95 12.05 -4.06 18.39
N GLU A 96 12.88 -3.54 17.48
CA GLU A 96 13.80 -2.43 17.74
C GLU A 96 13.02 -1.25 18.33
N VAL A 97 11.95 -0.81 17.67
CA VAL A 97 11.15 0.33 18.10
C VAL A 97 10.49 0.12 19.46
N ARG A 98 10.01 -1.09 19.78
CA ARG A 98 9.46 -1.38 21.12
C ARG A 98 10.55 -1.35 22.21
N SER A 99 11.80 -1.67 21.88
CA SER A 99 12.92 -1.64 22.83
C SER A 99 13.40 -0.21 23.16
N LEU A 100 13.12 0.74 22.26
CA LEU A 100 13.57 2.13 22.41
C LEU A 100 12.73 2.88 23.44
N LYS A 101 13.40 3.65 24.31
CA LYS A 101 12.74 4.65 25.14
C LYS A 101 12.07 5.69 24.22
N TYR A 102 10.75 5.81 24.33
CA TYR A 102 9.86 6.64 23.48
C TYR A 102 9.64 6.14 22.04
N GLY A 103 10.03 4.91 21.72
CA GLY A 103 9.78 4.28 20.43
C GLY A 103 10.31 5.09 19.25
N LEU A 104 9.45 5.33 18.25
CA LEU A 104 9.78 6.13 17.05
C LEU A 104 10.20 7.58 17.36
N LEU A 105 9.93 8.07 18.57
CA LEU A 105 10.34 9.41 19.02
C LEU A 105 11.73 9.41 19.68
N ASN A 106 12.44 8.28 19.66
CA ASN A 106 13.81 8.22 20.11
C ASN A 106 14.71 9.04 19.17
N ARG A 107 15.57 9.91 19.72
CA ARG A 107 16.42 10.82 18.94
C ARG A 107 17.54 10.13 18.16
N GLU A 108 17.95 8.95 18.58
CA GLU A 108 18.99 8.14 17.91
C GLU A 108 18.39 7.22 16.84
N PHE A 109 17.06 7.14 16.76
CA PHE A 109 16.36 6.31 15.81
C PHE A 109 15.89 7.11 14.59
N SER A 110 16.17 6.56 13.42
CA SER A 110 15.76 7.11 12.13
C SER A 110 14.99 6.05 11.35
N LEU A 111 13.67 6.21 11.26
CA LEU A 111 12.87 5.37 10.38
C LEU A 111 13.27 5.61 8.91
N SER A 112 13.62 6.85 8.55
CA SER A 112 13.94 7.23 7.18
C SER A 112 15.19 6.51 6.68
N HIS A 113 16.25 6.46 7.50
CA HIS A 113 17.48 5.74 7.19
C HIS A 113 17.25 4.23 7.16
N ARG A 114 16.49 3.67 8.12
CA ARG A 114 16.15 2.23 8.13
C ARG A 114 15.40 1.83 6.85
N VAL A 115 14.41 2.60 6.43
CA VAL A 115 13.69 2.36 5.17
C VAL A 115 14.63 2.49 3.96
N TYR A 116 15.49 3.51 3.94
CA TYR A 116 16.47 3.69 2.85
C TYR A 116 17.40 2.48 2.72
N ASP A 117 18.00 2.04 3.83
CA ASP A 117 18.97 0.94 3.86
C ASP A 117 18.32 -0.39 3.43
N GLU A 118 17.15 -0.72 3.98
CA GLU A 118 16.47 -1.97 3.64
C GLU A 118 15.95 -1.98 2.21
N MET A 119 15.36 -0.88 1.73
CA MET A 119 14.92 -0.81 0.32
C MET A 119 16.12 -0.82 -0.64
N SER A 120 17.25 -0.21 -0.24
CA SER A 120 18.50 -0.30 -0.99
C SER A 120 19.07 -1.71 -1.04
N ARG A 121 18.72 -2.59 -0.10
CA ARG A 121 19.15 -3.99 -0.11
C ARG A 121 18.18 -4.90 -0.87
N LEU A 122 16.87 -4.66 -0.75
CA LEU A 122 15.82 -5.50 -1.34
C LEU A 122 15.57 -5.22 -2.83
N LEU A 123 15.79 -3.99 -3.28
CA LEU A 123 15.56 -3.60 -4.67
C LEU A 123 16.75 -3.93 -5.57
N PRO A 124 16.52 -4.53 -6.76
CA PRO A 124 17.56 -4.71 -7.77
C PRO A 124 18.26 -3.39 -8.16
N GLU A 125 19.48 -3.49 -8.68
CA GLU A 125 20.25 -2.32 -9.14
C GLU A 125 19.50 -1.52 -10.22
N GLU A 126 18.76 -2.21 -11.08
CA GLU A 126 18.02 -1.60 -12.20
C GLU A 126 16.52 -1.40 -11.91
N ALA A 127 16.12 -1.43 -10.63
CA ALA A 127 14.72 -1.30 -10.23
C ALA A 127 14.03 -0.07 -10.85
N HIS A 128 14.69 1.10 -10.84
CA HIS A 128 14.17 2.35 -11.42
C HIS A 128 13.77 2.25 -12.91
N LYS A 129 14.49 1.45 -13.71
CA LYS A 129 14.16 1.20 -15.12
C LYS A 129 12.92 0.32 -15.27
N VAL A 130 12.77 -0.67 -14.38
CA VAL A 130 11.62 -1.60 -14.37
C VAL A 130 10.34 -0.89 -13.94
N VAL A 131 10.42 -0.05 -12.91
CA VAL A 131 9.25 0.56 -12.26
C VAL A 131 8.78 1.86 -12.88
N THR A 132 9.61 2.55 -13.65
CA THR A 132 9.22 3.81 -14.30
C THR A 132 7.98 3.61 -15.18
N ASN A 133 7.00 4.50 -15.04
CA ASN A 133 5.65 4.47 -15.64
C ASN A 133 4.75 3.30 -15.21
N LYS A 134 5.21 2.47 -14.27
CA LYS A 134 4.45 1.33 -13.73
C LYS A 134 4.17 1.46 -12.23
N LEU A 135 5.12 1.98 -11.45
CA LEU A 135 4.95 2.26 -10.03
C LEU A 135 4.53 3.72 -9.83
N PHE A 136 3.55 3.94 -8.97
CA PHE A 136 2.99 5.26 -8.64
C PHE A 136 3.08 5.48 -7.13
N ILE A 137 4.00 6.35 -6.71
CA ILE A 137 4.30 6.62 -5.31
C ILE A 137 3.60 7.90 -4.88
N SER A 138 2.67 7.79 -3.94
CA SER A 138 2.01 8.94 -3.32
C SER A 138 2.96 9.62 -2.35
N MET A 139 3.11 10.93 -2.46
CA MET A 139 3.90 11.78 -1.57
C MET A 139 3.14 13.08 -1.32
N THR A 140 3.47 13.76 -0.23
CA THR A 140 2.91 15.08 0.09
C THR A 140 4.04 16.09 0.09
N ASP A 141 3.93 17.14 -0.72
CA ASP A 141 4.85 18.28 -0.66
C ASP A 141 4.71 18.96 0.69
N ARG A 142 5.80 19.04 1.45
CA ARG A 142 5.79 19.49 2.85
C ARG A 142 5.35 20.95 2.98
N ASP A 143 5.80 21.80 2.06
CA ASP A 143 5.64 23.25 2.20
C ASP A 143 4.29 23.72 1.64
N THR A 144 3.79 23.07 0.58
CA THR A 144 2.50 23.40 -0.05
C THR A 144 1.34 22.52 0.42
N LEU A 145 1.62 21.40 1.10
CA LEU A 145 0.65 20.38 1.51
C LEU A 145 -0.18 19.81 0.34
N LYS A 146 0.41 19.79 -0.86
CA LYS A 146 -0.20 19.22 -2.06
C LYS A 146 0.34 17.82 -2.31
N GLY A 147 -0.54 16.92 -2.72
CA GLY A 147 -0.14 15.56 -3.11
C GLY A 147 0.58 15.54 -4.45
N ARG A 148 1.65 14.74 -4.55
CA ARG A 148 2.36 14.35 -5.78
C ARG A 148 2.24 12.83 -5.93
N LEU A 149 1.89 12.37 -7.12
CA LEU A 149 1.90 10.95 -7.46
C LEU A 149 3.04 10.73 -8.46
N GLU A 150 4.21 10.37 -7.95
CA GLU A 150 5.42 10.21 -8.77
C GLU A 150 5.41 8.84 -9.46
N SER A 151 5.79 8.82 -10.74
CA SER A 151 5.87 7.57 -11.52
C SER A 151 7.08 7.49 -12.43
N HIS A 152 7.92 8.53 -12.47
CA HIS A 152 9.09 8.59 -13.31
C HIS A 152 10.37 8.66 -12.47
N PHE A 153 11.28 7.70 -12.69
CA PHE A 153 12.49 7.53 -11.90
C PHE A 153 13.71 7.39 -12.83
N GLU A 154 14.42 8.50 -13.07
CA GLU A 154 15.61 8.53 -13.94
C GLU A 154 16.79 7.78 -13.33
N THR A 155 16.83 7.66 -12.00
CA THR A 155 17.89 6.97 -11.25
C THR A 155 17.32 6.12 -10.13
N ARG A 156 18.07 5.09 -9.73
CA ARG A 156 17.79 4.29 -8.53
C ARG A 156 17.69 5.15 -7.27
N GLU A 157 18.55 6.16 -7.18
CA GLU A 157 18.54 7.10 -6.06
C GLU A 157 17.24 7.89 -5.96
N LYS A 158 16.71 8.39 -7.08
CA LYS A 158 15.41 9.07 -7.08
C LYS A 158 14.29 8.14 -6.62
N LEU A 159 14.28 6.89 -7.08
CA LEU A 159 13.32 5.89 -6.62
C LEU A 159 13.38 5.69 -5.10
N LEU A 160 14.59 5.47 -4.55
CA LEU A 160 14.79 5.28 -3.11
C LEU A 160 14.32 6.51 -2.32
N LYS A 161 14.70 7.72 -2.74
CA LYS A 161 14.23 8.96 -2.12
C LYS A 161 12.72 9.10 -2.15
N CYS A 162 12.05 8.73 -3.25
CA CYS A 162 10.59 8.76 -3.35
C CYS A 162 9.95 7.78 -2.35
N LEU A 163 10.49 6.56 -2.21
CA LEU A 163 10.00 5.55 -1.27
C LEU A 163 10.17 5.98 0.19
N VAL A 164 11.32 6.57 0.53
CA VAL A 164 11.60 7.13 1.86
C VAL A 164 10.66 8.32 2.13
N ALA A 165 10.52 9.25 1.18
CA ALA A 165 9.63 10.40 1.32
C ALA A 165 8.18 9.97 1.51
N SER A 166 7.72 8.99 0.72
CA SER A 166 6.38 8.41 0.84
C SER A 166 6.14 7.76 2.21
N SER A 167 7.19 7.34 2.91
CA SER A 167 7.16 6.74 4.26
C SER A 167 7.64 7.70 5.36
N TYR A 168 7.88 8.98 5.03
CA TYR A 168 8.37 9.97 5.99
C TYR A 168 7.20 10.57 6.76
N ILE A 169 6.88 10.00 7.92
CA ILE A 169 5.84 10.49 8.81
C ILE A 169 6.45 11.61 9.67
N PRO A 170 5.94 12.86 9.60
CA PRO A 170 6.46 13.95 10.42
C PRO A 170 6.52 13.58 11.90
N PHE A 171 7.62 13.96 12.57
CA PHE A 171 7.98 13.61 13.96
C PHE A 171 8.35 12.14 14.22
N PHE A 172 7.78 11.18 13.50
CA PHE A 172 8.00 9.75 13.70
C PHE A 172 9.15 9.18 12.84
N SER A 173 9.56 9.88 11.80
CA SER A 173 10.65 9.43 10.90
C SER A 173 12.03 9.98 11.24
N GLY A 174 12.19 10.57 12.43
CA GLY A 174 13.41 11.23 12.90
C GLY A 174 13.10 12.65 13.35
N ILE A 175 13.15 12.92 14.65
CA ILE A 175 12.72 14.21 15.24
C ILE A 175 13.53 15.40 14.69
N HIS A 176 14.79 15.17 14.34
CA HIS A 176 15.73 16.20 13.89
C HIS A 176 16.07 16.07 12.40
N GLU A 177 15.42 15.15 11.69
CA GLU A 177 15.70 14.92 10.29
C GLU A 177 14.88 15.86 9.42
N ASN A 178 15.45 16.20 8.26
CA ASN A 178 14.71 16.87 7.21
C ASN A 178 14.12 15.80 6.29
N PRO A 179 12.88 15.97 5.82
CA PRO A 179 12.32 15.08 4.81
C PRO A 179 13.18 15.06 3.55
N PRO A 180 13.19 13.96 2.78
CA PRO A 180 13.96 13.86 1.55
C PRO A 180 13.64 14.99 0.57
N GLU A 181 14.69 15.53 -0.05
CA GLU A 181 14.57 16.53 -1.10
C GLU A 181 14.65 15.87 -2.48
N ILE A 182 13.62 16.11 -3.29
CA ILE A 182 13.45 15.59 -4.64
C ILE A 182 13.15 16.79 -5.54
N GLU A 183 14.06 17.08 -6.47
CA GLU A 183 13.91 18.18 -7.44
C GLU A 183 13.67 19.55 -6.78
N GLY A 184 14.33 19.81 -5.64
CA GLY A 184 14.22 21.07 -4.89
C GLY A 184 12.99 21.17 -3.96
N CYS A 185 12.12 20.15 -3.94
CA CYS A 185 10.97 20.08 -3.03
C CYS A 185 11.20 19.02 -1.94
N ARG A 186 10.75 19.31 -0.72
CA ARG A 186 10.78 18.34 0.40
C ARG A 186 9.46 17.60 0.49
N TYR A 187 9.52 16.28 0.54
CA TYR A 187 8.34 15.43 0.54
C TYR A 187 8.20 14.62 1.82
N ILE A 188 6.96 14.48 2.29
CA ILE A 188 6.54 13.68 3.45
C ILE A 188 5.49 12.65 3.03
N ASP A 189 5.03 11.85 3.99
CA ASP A 189 4.18 10.68 3.77
C ASP A 189 2.96 11.00 2.88
N GLY A 190 2.78 10.16 1.85
CA GLY A 190 1.68 10.29 0.87
C GLY A 190 0.30 10.03 1.46
N GLY A 191 0.24 9.32 2.59
CA GLY A 191 -0.96 9.02 3.37
C GLY A 191 -1.70 10.25 3.85
N ILE A 192 -1.04 11.41 3.91
CA ILE A 192 -1.64 12.69 4.27
C ILE A 192 -2.57 13.19 3.16
N CYS A 193 -2.14 13.14 1.89
CA CYS A 193 -2.90 13.69 0.76
C CYS A 193 -3.68 12.65 -0.05
N LEU A 194 -3.12 11.45 -0.24
CA LEU A 194 -3.70 10.36 -1.03
C LEU A 194 -3.19 9.02 -0.49
N ASN A 195 -3.91 8.47 0.50
CA ASN A 195 -3.52 7.27 1.20
C ASN A 195 -3.68 6.01 0.36
N LEU A 196 -4.72 5.93 -0.48
CA LEU A 196 -5.01 4.80 -1.35
C LEU A 196 -5.21 5.30 -2.79
N PRO A 197 -4.13 5.41 -3.60
CA PRO A 197 -4.22 5.86 -4.98
C PRO A 197 -5.10 4.95 -5.85
N VAL A 198 -5.96 5.52 -6.70
CA VAL A 198 -6.83 4.76 -7.63
C VAL A 198 -6.76 5.39 -9.01
N PHE A 199 -6.71 4.56 -10.06
CA PHE A 199 -6.68 5.02 -11.45
C PHE A 199 -8.07 5.09 -12.04
N ARG A 200 -8.33 6.12 -12.85
CA ARG A 200 -9.66 6.36 -13.46
C ARG A 200 -9.90 5.54 -14.72
N ASP A 201 -8.84 5.03 -15.33
CA ASP A 201 -8.80 4.34 -16.62
C ASP A 201 -8.53 2.83 -16.48
N LEU A 202 -8.18 2.35 -15.28
CA LEU A 202 -7.93 0.94 -14.98
C LEU A 202 -8.69 0.52 -13.73
N ARG A 203 -9.25 -0.69 -13.75
CA ARG A 203 -9.78 -1.29 -12.53
C ARG A 203 -8.64 -1.55 -11.55
N THR A 204 -8.64 -0.81 -10.45
CA THR A 204 -7.56 -0.84 -9.45
C THR A 204 -7.93 -1.72 -8.27
N ILE A 205 -7.32 -2.90 -8.10
CA ILE A 205 -7.46 -3.72 -6.90
C ILE A 205 -6.92 -2.95 -5.70
N THR A 206 -7.75 -2.64 -4.72
CA THR A 206 -7.37 -1.81 -3.58
C THR A 206 -7.23 -2.61 -2.29
N ILE A 207 -6.08 -2.47 -1.60
CA ILE A 207 -5.74 -3.21 -0.38
C ILE A 207 -5.57 -2.23 0.78
N SER A 208 -6.24 -2.50 1.90
CA SER A 208 -6.12 -1.72 3.13
C SER A 208 -6.22 -2.61 4.37
N PRO A 209 -5.30 -2.49 5.36
CA PRO A 209 -5.47 -3.14 6.65
C PRO A 209 -6.58 -2.51 7.48
N PHE A 210 -7.20 -1.41 7.04
CA PHE A 210 -8.32 -0.75 7.71
C PHE A 210 -9.63 -1.18 7.05
N HIS A 211 -10.69 -1.37 7.84
CA HIS A 211 -12.03 -1.57 7.30
C HIS A 211 -12.43 -0.31 6.51
N SER A 212 -12.53 -0.43 5.18
CA SER A 212 -12.70 0.68 4.27
C SER A 212 -13.67 0.33 3.16
N SER A 213 -14.64 1.22 2.89
CA SER A 213 -15.55 1.07 1.74
C SER A 213 -14.84 1.27 0.39
N ASP A 214 -13.62 1.82 0.41
CA ASP A 214 -12.84 2.12 -0.78
C ASP A 214 -11.82 0.99 -1.08
N ALA A 215 -11.72 -0.02 -0.22
CA ALA A 215 -10.82 -1.16 -0.35
C ALA A 215 -11.57 -2.42 -0.80
N ASP A 216 -11.03 -3.12 -1.79
CA ASP A 216 -11.50 -4.45 -2.20
C ASP A 216 -11.10 -5.53 -1.19
N VAL A 217 -9.88 -5.39 -0.65
CA VAL A 217 -9.27 -6.30 0.31
C VAL A 217 -9.02 -5.51 1.59
N SER A 218 -9.85 -5.77 2.59
CA SER A 218 -9.72 -5.19 3.92
C SER A 218 -10.36 -6.08 4.98
N PRO A 219 -9.93 -6.00 6.25
CA PRO A 219 -10.64 -6.67 7.31
C PRO A 219 -12.05 -6.09 7.44
N VAL A 220 -13.02 -6.96 7.69
CA VAL A 220 -14.39 -6.56 7.98
C VAL A 220 -14.57 -6.56 9.49
N ASP A 221 -14.95 -5.41 10.04
CA ASP A 221 -15.31 -5.30 11.45
C ASP A 221 -16.78 -5.69 11.64
N ASP A 222 -17.02 -6.75 12.41
CA ASP A 222 -18.38 -7.15 12.78
C ASP A 222 -19.06 -6.08 13.66
N ARG A 223 -20.39 -6.06 13.65
CA ARG A 223 -21.25 -5.34 14.62
C ARG A 223 -21.18 -3.81 14.58
N LEU A 224 -21.14 -3.23 13.39
CA LEU A 224 -21.31 -1.78 13.22
C LEU A 224 -22.80 -1.44 13.29
N PHE A 225 -23.22 -0.77 14.35
CA PHE A 225 -24.60 -0.27 14.48
C PHE A 225 -24.91 0.90 13.54
N PHE A 226 -23.87 1.63 13.12
CA PHE A 226 -23.98 2.79 12.24
C PHE A 226 -22.89 2.75 11.16
N ASP A 227 -23.28 3.03 9.91
CA ASP A 227 -22.37 3.14 8.76
C ASP A 227 -21.74 4.54 8.68
N TRP A 228 -21.07 4.95 9.76
CA TRP A 228 -20.34 6.22 9.81
C TRP A 228 -18.91 6.03 9.30
N ARG A 229 -18.43 7.00 8.52
CA ARG A 229 -17.12 6.94 7.87
C ARG A 229 -16.38 8.25 8.11
N PHE A 230 -15.07 8.16 8.22
CA PHE A 230 -14.16 9.31 8.26
C PHE A 230 -13.12 9.19 7.14
N THR A 231 -12.49 10.30 6.77
CA THR A 231 -11.53 10.32 5.65
C THR A 231 -10.12 10.54 6.15
N VAL A 232 -9.18 9.70 5.72
CA VAL A 232 -7.73 9.85 5.93
C VAL A 232 -7.08 9.84 4.55
N GLY A 233 -6.41 10.93 4.16
CA GLY A 233 -5.77 11.03 2.84
C GLY A 233 -6.68 10.66 1.68
N LYS A 234 -7.92 11.16 1.66
CA LYS A 234 -8.97 10.84 0.67
C LYS A 234 -9.49 9.38 0.67
N GLN A 235 -8.99 8.51 1.54
CA GLN A 235 -9.54 7.17 1.75
C GLN A 235 -10.63 7.20 2.81
N LYS A 236 -11.80 6.63 2.53
CA LYS A 236 -12.90 6.50 3.49
C LYS A 236 -12.71 5.26 4.35
N LEU A 237 -12.55 5.48 5.65
CA LEU A 237 -12.42 4.43 6.65
C LEU A 237 -13.70 4.34 7.48
N GLN A 238 -14.06 3.13 7.86
CA GLN A 238 -15.18 2.89 8.75
C GLN A 238 -14.87 3.41 10.15
N PHE A 239 -15.81 4.13 10.76
CA PHE A 239 -15.70 4.49 12.17
C PHE A 239 -15.95 3.25 13.02
N SER A 240 -14.88 2.64 13.53
CA SER A 240 -14.93 1.44 14.36
C SER A 240 -13.82 1.50 15.40
N TYR A 241 -14.06 0.90 16.57
CA TYR A 241 -13.03 0.74 17.60
C TYR A 241 -11.78 0.04 17.04
N ASN A 242 -11.99 -0.99 16.22
CA ASN A 242 -10.89 -1.72 15.60
C ASN A 242 -10.06 -0.84 14.64
N ASN A 243 -10.67 0.04 13.85
CA ASN A 243 -9.93 0.97 13.00
C ASN A 243 -9.15 2.01 13.81
N PHE A 244 -9.64 2.44 14.98
CA PHE A 244 -8.84 3.27 15.88
C PHE A 244 -7.62 2.51 16.43
N ILE A 245 -7.82 1.26 16.84
CA ILE A 245 -6.71 0.40 17.30
C ILE A 245 -5.69 0.19 16.18
N ARG A 246 -6.14 -0.14 14.96
CA ARG A 246 -5.27 -0.25 13.78
C ARG A 246 -4.52 1.04 13.49
N GLY A 247 -5.19 2.19 13.55
CA GLY A 247 -4.57 3.49 13.33
C GLY A 247 -3.46 3.77 14.34
N LYS A 248 -3.67 3.41 15.61
CA LYS A 248 -2.62 3.47 16.64
C LYS A 248 -1.49 2.48 16.32
N GLN A 249 -1.81 1.24 15.96
CA GLN A 249 -0.85 0.17 15.68
C GLN A 249 0.00 0.43 14.43
N ALA A 250 -0.50 1.22 13.49
CA ALA A 250 0.26 1.70 12.34
C ALA A 250 1.47 2.56 12.75
N LEU A 251 1.33 3.34 13.84
CA LEU A 251 2.38 4.24 14.36
C LEU A 251 3.15 3.64 15.54
N ILE A 252 2.48 2.86 16.39
CA ILE A 252 3.05 2.26 17.59
C ILE A 252 2.96 0.75 17.45
N PRO A 253 4.06 0.05 17.15
CA PRO A 253 4.01 -1.36 16.78
C PRO A 253 3.44 -2.20 17.94
N PRO A 254 2.42 -3.05 17.68
CA PRO A 254 1.94 -4.03 18.66
C PRO A 254 2.95 -5.18 18.85
N SER A 255 2.59 -6.20 19.63
CA SER A 255 3.40 -7.41 19.79
C SER A 255 3.59 -8.15 18.46
N ASP A 256 4.63 -8.99 18.39
CA ASP A 256 4.91 -9.78 17.19
C ASP A 256 3.78 -10.75 16.86
N GLU A 257 3.09 -11.27 17.88
CA GLU A 257 1.89 -12.11 17.70
C GLU A 257 0.83 -11.37 16.88
N ILE A 258 0.45 -10.15 17.29
CA ILE A 258 -0.54 -9.33 16.59
C ILE A 258 -0.03 -8.94 15.19
N LEU A 259 1.25 -8.63 15.04
CA LEU A 259 1.85 -8.32 13.74
C LEU A 259 1.80 -9.52 12.78
N ARG A 260 2.01 -10.74 13.27
CA ARG A 260 1.87 -11.98 12.49
C ARG A 260 0.42 -12.27 12.14
N GLU A 261 -0.53 -11.99 13.03
CA GLU A 261 -1.95 -12.06 12.69
C GLU A 261 -2.30 -11.12 11.53
N TYR A 262 -1.75 -9.90 11.47
CA TYR A 262 -1.96 -9.01 10.32
C TYR A 262 -1.39 -9.60 9.02
N LEU A 263 -0.20 -10.21 9.08
CA LEU A 263 0.42 -10.89 7.93
C LEU A 263 -0.48 -12.02 7.42
N GLU A 264 -0.94 -12.90 8.30
CA GLU A 264 -1.83 -14.01 7.95
C GLU A 264 -3.18 -13.50 7.44
N ARG A 265 -3.75 -12.49 8.10
CA ARG A 265 -5.02 -11.91 7.72
C ARG A 265 -4.98 -11.29 6.32
N GLY A 266 -3.91 -10.59 5.99
CA GLY A 266 -3.71 -10.03 4.64
C GLY A 266 -3.69 -11.10 3.56
N PHE A 267 -3.06 -12.25 3.85
CA PHE A 267 -3.07 -13.41 2.95
C PHE A 267 -4.48 -13.99 2.78
N ILE A 268 -5.20 -14.19 3.89
CA ILE A 268 -6.55 -14.78 3.89
C ILE A 268 -7.56 -13.88 3.18
N ASP A 269 -7.58 -12.58 3.49
CA ASP A 269 -8.53 -11.64 2.87
C ASP A 269 -8.29 -11.52 1.36
N MET A 270 -7.02 -11.53 0.92
CA MET A 270 -6.68 -11.55 -0.52
C MET A 270 -7.15 -12.85 -1.19
N MET A 271 -6.92 -14.01 -0.55
CA MET A 271 -7.40 -15.30 -1.06
C MET A 271 -8.93 -15.31 -1.21
N ILE A 272 -9.66 -14.80 -0.22
CA ILE A 272 -11.13 -14.68 -0.27
C ILE A 272 -11.55 -13.79 -1.45
N PHE A 273 -10.87 -12.65 -1.64
CA PHE A 273 -11.12 -11.75 -2.75
C PHE A 273 -10.89 -12.40 -4.12
N LEU A 274 -9.78 -13.14 -4.30
CA LEU A 274 -9.48 -13.88 -5.52
C LEU A 274 -10.54 -14.94 -5.82
N LYS A 275 -10.97 -15.70 -4.80
CA LYS A 275 -12.03 -16.71 -4.93
C LYS A 275 -13.37 -16.09 -5.28
N LYS A 276 -13.74 -14.97 -4.64
CA LYS A 276 -14.99 -14.23 -4.93
C LYS A 276 -15.05 -13.70 -6.36
N ASN A 277 -13.90 -13.49 -7.00
CA ASN A 277 -13.79 -12.99 -8.37
C ASN A 277 -13.51 -14.11 -9.40
N ASP A 278 -13.56 -15.38 -8.99
CA ASP A 278 -13.29 -16.54 -9.86
C ASP A 278 -11.93 -16.49 -10.57
N VAL A 279 -10.91 -15.93 -9.91
CA VAL A 279 -9.53 -15.79 -10.44
C VAL A 279 -8.47 -16.40 -9.51
N PHE A 280 -8.90 -17.26 -8.58
CA PHE A 280 -8.01 -17.97 -7.67
C PHE A 280 -7.32 -19.15 -8.37
N GLU A 281 -5.98 -19.14 -8.37
CA GLU A 281 -5.14 -20.20 -8.91
C GLU A 281 -4.76 -21.19 -7.80
N ARG A 282 -5.10 -22.46 -8.01
CA ARG A 282 -4.64 -23.55 -7.13
C ARG A 282 -3.16 -23.85 -7.42
N LEU A 283 -2.42 -24.24 -6.39
CA LEU A 283 -1.06 -24.74 -6.56
C LEU A 283 -1.08 -26.00 -7.44
N GLU A 284 -0.12 -26.12 -8.35
CA GLU A 284 0.05 -27.36 -9.12
C GLU A 284 0.18 -28.55 -8.15
N GLY A 285 -0.72 -29.54 -8.28
CA GLY A 285 -0.72 -30.74 -7.45
C GLY A 285 -1.67 -30.74 -6.24
N SER A 286 -2.45 -29.69 -5.98
CA SER A 286 -3.54 -29.78 -4.99
C SER A 286 -4.76 -30.50 -5.60
N GLU A 287 -5.21 -31.60 -4.98
CA GLU A 287 -6.41 -32.34 -5.40
C GLU A 287 -7.70 -31.49 -5.33
N VAL A 288 -8.72 -31.91 -6.09
CA VAL A 288 -10.02 -31.21 -6.24
C VAL A 288 -10.76 -31.09 -4.92
#